data_AF-K1SKI5-F1
#
_entry.id   AF-K1SKI5-F1
#
_cell.length_a   1.000
_cell.length_b   1.000
_cell.length_c   1.000
_cell.angle_alpha   90.00
_cell.angle_beta   90.00
_cell.angle_gamma   90.00
#
_symmetry.space_group_name_H-M   'P 1'
#
loop_
_entity.id
_entity.type
_entity.pdbx_description
1 polymer ?
#
loop_
_entity_poly.entity_id
_entity_poly.type
_entity_poly.pdbx_seq_one_letter_code
_entity_poly.pdbx_strand_id
1 'polypeptide(L)'
;MLWELKKIWYRIYQKVFKVAMCFMDWSEPQLLEGAGSVLKLPEFIKSKGINKVLVVTDKGLMSLNLLDPLFKKLEEVGVEYVVYDGVQPNPTIPNIEECKDMYNQ
;
A
#
# COMPACT_ATOMS: atom_id res chain seq x y z
N MET A 1 33.16 -6.61 28.84
CA MET A 1 33.76 -5.88 27.70
C MET A 1 32.86 -5.90 26.46
N LEU A 2 32.50 -7.07 25.92
CA LEU A 2 31.60 -7.21 24.75
C LEU A 2 30.21 -6.56 24.92
N TRP A 3 29.64 -6.62 26.12
CA TRP A 3 28.33 -6.04 26.41
C TRP A 3 28.31 -4.50 26.36
N GLU A 4 29.35 -3.86 26.91
CA GLU A 4 29.46 -2.40 26.90
C GLU A 4 29.70 -1.86 25.48
N LEU A 5 30.49 -2.57 24.67
CA LEU A 5 30.64 -2.27 23.24
C LEU A 5 29.32 -2.39 22.48
N LYS A 6 28.55 -3.46 22.71
CA LYS A 6 27.20 -3.62 22.12
C LYS A 6 26.24 -2.51 22.53
N LYS A 7 26.26 -2.09 23.79
CA LYS A 7 25.43 -0.97 24.26
C LYS A 7 25.79 0.34 23.56
N ILE A 8 27.08 0.66 23.46
CA ILE A 8 27.54 1.87 22.76
C ILE A 8 27.08 1.84 21.31
N TRP A 9 27.24 0.71 20.63
CA TRP A 9 26.74 0.51 19.27
C TRP A 9 25.23 0.77 19.16
N TYR A 10 24.40 0.16 20.02
CA TYR A 10 22.96 0.38 20.01
C TYR A 10 22.58 1.84 20.25
N ARG A 11 23.29 2.54 21.14
CA ARG A 11 23.03 3.97 21.43
C ARG A 11 23.43 4.87 20.27
N ILE A 12 24.51 4.55 19.56
CA ILE A 12 24.90 5.26 18.33
C ILE A 12 23.84 5.04 17.26
N TYR A 13 23.45 3.79 16.99
CA TYR A 13 22.40 3.46 16.03
C TYR A 13 21.09 4.20 16.33
N GLN A 14 20.62 4.15 17.58
CA GLN A 14 19.40 4.85 18.01
C GLN A 14 19.50 6.37 17.82
N LYS A 15 20.65 6.98 18.13
CA LYS A 15 20.86 8.42 17.93
C LYS A 15 20.85 8.80 16.44
N VAL A 16 21.55 8.02 15.62
CA VAL A 16 21.58 8.23 14.17
C VAL A 16 20.17 8.09 13.60
N PHE A 17 19.43 7.04 13.97
CA PHE A 17 18.05 6.85 13.53
C PHE A 17 17.14 7.99 14.01
N LYS A 18 17.30 8.47 15.24
CA LYS A 18 16.54 9.63 15.76
C LYS A 18 16.75 10.89 14.93
N VAL A 19 17.99 11.17 14.55
CA VAL A 19 18.30 12.32 13.71
C VAL A 19 17.77 12.09 12.29
N ALA A 20 17.97 10.90 11.72
CA ALA A 20 17.45 10.53 10.40
C ALA A 20 15.93 10.63 10.33
N MET A 21 15.22 10.26 11.40
CA MET A 21 13.77 10.43 11.52
C MET A 21 13.35 11.89 11.28
N CYS A 22 14.06 12.89 11.79
CA CYS A 22 13.69 14.29 11.55
C CYS A 22 13.76 14.72 10.08
N PHE A 23 14.45 13.96 9.22
CA PHE A 23 14.60 14.23 7.79
C PHE A 23 13.79 13.28 6.90
N MET A 24 13.07 12.31 7.49
CA MET A 24 12.15 11.47 6.74
C MET A 24 10.86 12.23 6.44
N ASP A 25 10.24 11.89 5.32
CA ASP A 25 8.96 12.44 4.94
C ASP A 25 7.85 11.86 5.83
N TRP A 26 7.37 12.68 6.77
CA TRP A 26 6.21 12.38 7.62
C TRP A 26 4.93 13.00 7.06
N SER A 27 4.89 13.35 5.77
CA SER A 27 3.70 13.92 5.14
C SER A 27 2.48 13.09 5.49
N GLU A 28 1.45 13.77 5.98
CA GLU A 28 0.18 13.11 6.28
C GLU A 28 -0.40 12.55 4.97
N PRO A 29 -0.93 11.32 5.00
CA PRO A 29 -1.57 10.75 3.83
C PRO A 29 -2.76 11.63 3.43
N GLN A 30 -2.88 11.90 2.13
CA GLN A 30 -3.99 12.69 1.62
C GLN A 30 -5.30 11.91 1.75
N LEU A 31 -6.25 12.47 2.49
CA LEU A 31 -7.53 11.83 2.77
C LEU A 31 -8.59 12.22 1.73
N LEU A 32 -9.21 11.21 1.12
CA LEU A 32 -10.32 11.39 0.17
C LEU A 32 -11.65 11.07 0.85
N GLU A 33 -12.42 12.11 1.20
CA GLU A 33 -13.66 11.98 1.96
C GLU A 33 -14.93 12.26 1.14
N GLY A 34 -16.07 11.84 1.73
CA GLY A 34 -17.43 12.06 1.23
C GLY A 34 -18.01 10.86 0.47
N ALA A 35 -19.32 10.93 0.22
CA ALA A 35 -20.01 9.92 -0.58
C ALA A 35 -19.40 9.85 -2.00
N GLY A 36 -19.08 8.65 -2.47
CA GLY A 36 -18.44 8.44 -3.76
C GLY A 36 -16.97 8.84 -3.83
N SER A 37 -16.29 9.06 -2.70
CA SER A 37 -14.86 9.42 -2.69
C SER A 37 -13.97 8.38 -3.38
N VAL A 38 -14.37 7.11 -3.40
CA VAL A 38 -13.69 6.03 -4.13
C VAL A 38 -13.54 6.32 -5.62
N LEU A 39 -14.46 7.09 -6.24
CA LEU A 39 -14.38 7.46 -7.65
C LEU A 39 -13.36 8.58 -7.92
N LYS A 40 -12.92 9.29 -6.88
CA LYS A 40 -11.84 10.29 -6.97
C LYS A 40 -10.46 9.65 -6.94
N LEU A 41 -10.36 8.40 -6.43
CA LEU A 41 -9.09 7.70 -6.26
C LEU A 41 -8.36 7.45 -7.59
N PRO A 42 -9.00 7.01 -8.69
CA PRO A 42 -8.32 6.83 -9.98
C PRO A 42 -7.66 8.11 -10.53
N GLU A 43 -8.37 9.24 -10.44
CA GLU A 43 -7.84 10.54 -10.86
C GLU A 43 -6.66 10.96 -9.98
N PHE A 44 -6.76 10.71 -8.67
CA PHE A 44 -5.66 10.95 -7.75
C PHE A 44 -4.42 10.09 -8.06
N ILE A 45 -4.60 8.79 -8.31
CA ILE A 45 -3.52 7.87 -8.71
C ILE A 45 -2.83 8.36 -9.98
N LYS A 46 -3.61 8.76 -10.99
CA LYS A 46 -3.07 9.29 -12.25
C LYS A 46 -2.31 10.60 -12.03
N SER A 47 -2.79 11.47 -11.16
CA SER A 47 -2.11 12.74 -10.81
C SER A 47 -0.73 12.52 -10.17
N LYS A 48 -0.50 11.35 -9.54
CA LYS A 48 0.80 10.95 -8.99
C LYS A 48 1.73 10.32 -10.03
N GLY A 49 1.31 10.20 -11.29
CA GLY A 49 2.10 9.58 -12.36
C GLY A 49 2.10 8.05 -12.33
N ILE A 50 1.21 7.43 -11.56
CA ILE A 50 1.09 5.97 -11.47
C ILE A 50 0.16 5.50 -12.60
N ASN A 51 0.64 4.53 -13.38
CA ASN A 51 -0.07 4.02 -14.56
C ASN A 51 -0.58 2.58 -14.43
N LYS A 52 -0.05 1.81 -13.48
CA LYS A 52 -0.46 0.42 -13.21
C LYS A 52 -0.58 0.22 -11.70
N VAL A 53 -1.68 -0.38 -11.24
CA VAL A 53 -1.92 -0.66 -9.81
C VAL A 53 -2.30 -2.12 -9.57
N LEU A 54 -1.91 -2.65 -8.40
CA LEU A 54 -2.41 -3.93 -7.91
C LEU A 54 -3.53 -3.66 -6.90
N VAL A 55 -4.74 -4.13 -7.19
CA VAL A 55 -5.90 -4.06 -6.30
C VAL A 55 -5.96 -5.35 -5.50
N VAL A 56 -5.77 -5.22 -4.19
CA VAL A 56 -5.75 -6.34 -3.23
C VAL A 56 -7.07 -6.34 -2.47
N THR A 57 -7.83 -7.44 -2.58
CA THR A 57 -9.18 -7.56 -2.02
C THR A 57 -9.51 -9.01 -1.65
N ASP A 58 -10.71 -9.23 -1.11
CA ASP A 58 -11.24 -10.55 -0.80
C ASP A 58 -12.36 -10.95 -1.77
N LYS A 59 -12.60 -12.27 -1.86
CA LYS A 59 -13.66 -12.84 -2.72
C LYS A 59 -15.06 -12.37 -2.36
N GLY A 60 -15.31 -12.02 -1.10
CA GLY A 60 -16.60 -11.52 -0.65
C GLY A 60 -16.94 -10.19 -1.32
N LEU A 61 -16.04 -9.21 -1.25
CA LEU A 61 -16.21 -7.91 -1.91
C LEU A 61 -16.33 -8.03 -3.43
N MET A 62 -15.54 -8.89 -4.04
CA MET A 62 -15.64 -9.18 -5.49
C MET A 62 -16.98 -9.81 -5.85
N SER A 63 -17.47 -10.77 -5.07
CA SER A 63 -18.77 -11.42 -5.34
C SER A 63 -19.96 -10.47 -5.23
N LEU A 64 -19.81 -9.36 -4.50
CA LEU A 64 -20.82 -8.33 -4.33
C LEU A 64 -20.71 -7.21 -5.37
N ASN A 65 -19.73 -7.27 -6.29
CA ASN A 65 -19.50 -6.28 -7.34
C ASN A 65 -19.36 -4.84 -6.80
N LEU A 66 -18.86 -4.70 -5.56
CA LEU A 66 -18.75 -3.39 -4.89
C LEU A 66 -17.65 -2.51 -5.49
N LEU A 67 -16.68 -3.12 -6.17
CA LEU A 67 -15.53 -2.45 -6.76
C LEU A 67 -15.72 -2.11 -8.24
N ASP A 68 -16.80 -2.56 -8.89
CA ASP A 68 -17.07 -2.29 -10.31
C ASP A 68 -17.00 -0.79 -10.68
N PRO A 69 -17.57 0.14 -9.87
CA PRO A 69 -17.46 1.56 -10.18
C PRO A 69 -16.02 2.08 -10.15
N LEU A 70 -15.18 1.51 -9.28
CA LEU A 70 -13.76 1.85 -9.19
C LEU A 70 -13.00 1.33 -10.42
N PHE A 71 -13.21 0.07 -10.81
CA PHE A 71 -12.55 -0.53 -11.98
C PHE A 71 -12.90 0.21 -13.26
N LYS A 72 -14.19 0.49 -13.48
CA LYS A 72 -14.64 1.28 -14.62
C LYS A 72 -13.95 2.64 -14.68
N LYS A 73 -13.83 3.31 -13.53
CA LYS A 73 -13.19 4.63 -13.45
C LYS A 73 -11.66 4.56 -13.65
N LEU A 74 -11.00 3.49 -13.23
CA LEU A 74 -9.57 3.24 -13.54
C LEU A 74 -9.36 3.10 -15.05
N GLU A 75 -10.22 2.36 -15.74
CA GLU A 75 -10.19 2.22 -17.20
C GLU A 75 -10.43 3.55 -17.91
N GLU A 76 -11.45 4.32 -17.48
CA GLU A 76 -11.76 5.65 -18.02
C GLU A 76 -10.57 6.63 -17.91
N VAL A 77 -9.81 6.56 -16.82
CA VAL A 77 -8.66 7.43 -16.55
C VAL A 77 -7.36 6.88 -17.19
N GLY A 78 -7.41 5.67 -17.76
CA GLY A 78 -6.24 5.02 -18.37
C GLY A 78 -5.18 4.64 -17.34
N VAL A 79 -5.63 4.05 -16.22
CA VAL A 79 -4.77 3.38 -15.23
C VAL A 79 -5.02 1.89 -15.34
N GLU A 80 -3.99 1.14 -15.72
CA GLU A 80 -4.05 -0.31 -15.75
C GLU A 80 -4.17 -0.86 -14.33
N TYR A 81 -4.89 -1.98 -14.17
CA TYR A 81 -5.00 -2.63 -12.88
C TYR A 81 -4.92 -4.14 -13.01
N VAL A 82 -4.39 -4.76 -11.95
CA VAL A 82 -4.41 -6.19 -11.72
C VAL A 82 -5.16 -6.43 -10.42
N VAL A 83 -5.94 -7.49 -10.32
CA VAL A 83 -6.72 -7.81 -9.12
C VAL A 83 -6.17 -9.08 -8.48
N TYR A 84 -5.91 -9.02 -7.18
CA TYR A 84 -5.71 -10.17 -6.31
C TYR A 84 -6.86 -10.24 -5.30
N ASP A 85 -7.73 -11.25 -5.44
CA ASP A 85 -8.92 -11.45 -4.62
C ASP A 85 -8.75 -12.58 -3.57
N GLY A 86 -7.53 -13.07 -3.41
CA GLY A 86 -7.22 -14.22 -2.57
C GLY A 86 -7.17 -13.92 -1.07
N VAL A 87 -7.37 -12.67 -0.63
CA VAL A 87 -7.21 -12.30 0.78
C VAL A 87 -8.23 -13.04 1.65
N GLN A 88 -7.72 -13.67 2.71
CA GLN A 88 -8.54 -14.36 3.72
C GLN A 88 -8.51 -13.60 5.04
N PRO A 89 -9.54 -13.74 5.90
CA PRO A 89 -9.49 -13.25 7.27
C PRO A 89 -8.25 -13.81 7.99
N ASN A 90 -7.41 -12.94 8.54
CA ASN A 90 -6.08 -13.26 9.07
C ASN A 90 -5.17 -13.90 7.99
N PRO A 91 -4.63 -13.10 7.06
CA PRO A 91 -3.87 -13.62 5.93
C PRO A 91 -2.63 -14.41 6.38
N THR A 92 -2.37 -15.52 5.70
CA THR A 92 -1.23 -16.40 5.98
C THR A 92 0.02 -15.95 5.20
N ILE A 93 1.19 -16.45 5.57
CA ILE A 93 2.44 -16.14 4.83
C ILE A 93 2.33 -16.53 3.34
N PRO A 94 1.80 -17.69 2.95
CA PRO A 94 1.58 -18.01 1.54
C PRO A 94 0.72 -16.98 0.81
N ASN A 95 -0.35 -16.48 1.46
CA ASN A 95 -1.22 -15.45 0.89
C ASN A 95 -0.48 -14.14 0.58
N ILE A 96 0.52 -13.80 1.41
CA ILE A 96 1.37 -12.63 1.22
C ILE A 96 2.35 -12.85 0.07
N GLU A 97 3.00 -14.02 0.01
CA GLU A 97 3.95 -14.34 -1.06
C GLU A 97 3.26 -14.40 -2.44
N GLU A 98 2.06 -14.99 -2.54
CA GLU A 98 1.27 -14.99 -3.78
C GLU A 98 0.96 -13.56 -4.27
N CYS A 99 0.49 -12.69 -3.37
CA CYS A 99 0.21 -11.29 -3.69
C CYS A 99 1.49 -10.53 -4.12
N LYS A 100 2.61 -10.79 -3.46
CA LYS A 100 3.90 -10.18 -3.77
C LYS A 100 4.42 -10.63 -5.12
N ASP A 101 4.26 -11.91 -5.48
CA ASP A 101 4.67 -12.42 -6.78
C ASP A 101 3.87 -11.74 -7.91
N MET A 102 2.58 -11.50 -7.71
CA MET A 102 1.75 -10.71 -8.64
C MET A 102 2.17 -9.23 -8.72
N TYR A 103 2.62 -8.64 -7.62
CA TYR A 103 3.10 -7.25 -7.60
C TYR A 103 4.39 -7.06 -8.41
N ASN A 104 5.27 -8.06 -8.42
CA ASN A 104 6.55 -8.00 -9.11
C ASN A 104 6.46 -8.30 -10.63
N GLN A 105 5.27 -8.63 -11.14
CA GLN A 105 4.99 -8.87 -12.58
C GLN A 105 4.56 -7.59 -13.32
#